data_AF-A0A1G2MTR8-F1
#
_entry.id   AF-A0A1G2MTR8-F1
#
_cell.length_a   1.000
_cell.length_b   1.000
_cell.length_c   1.000
_cell.angle_alpha   90.00
_cell.angle_beta   90.00
_cell.angle_gamma   90.00
#
_symmetry.space_group_name_H-M   'P 1'
#
loop_
_entity.id
_entity.type
_entity.pdbx_description
1 polymer ?
#
loop_
_entity_poly.entity_id
_entity_poly.type
_entity_poly.pdbx_seq_one_letter_code
_entity_poly.pdbx_strand_id
1 'polypeptide(L)'
;MYDTILAGGSLTNEGAYFLNQKQRGLSPHTERQKMQQQQAVIPIHTIFTHTGFHLDEVEAARVLHIRGSECFPGIDKAGVRFTEGMKPRSDLWHDQSQILPIGCVPGTRFNDKDKDGKRIGGECTTTLVHKYLQLCEPELDVLAKVILRCDSEAGVKSTELAELIKMAHARGMSNEQVWKWATEILNAIHTQLSVQFAKVPGEKPLQQIFDDLLKKGAFPDDRARRKLEQLVKESMQRQEEITELSFITRCLYRTGIADVVDHIQFALTSLYADSLKFWELVEECKKATNRVQTLAFAKGRMFRIRILLLNTDNPRAIRASRHEKAGGATVTIIRKSRGGAGFFLDNRLPLDLTELVRMIRWLELPKNKDGKPTVALKWADLGQEGVLEAVPQWYYFRRAGQMMNGSLTHPNVEPTGISSQALIDVALHAFHPKEVATWKRVRNIPADASPAKEHTAKAETVITPTPAPEQTDVVVTEAVEETSSSLDTELEALARGAAGQRAGTTTPKPVELVAEEA
;
A
#
# COMPACT_ATOMS: atom_id res chain seq x y z
N MET A 1 -34.86 -23.32 51.99
CA MET A 1 -35.90 -23.68 51.00
C MET A 1 -35.59 -22.86 49.76
N TYR A 2 -34.62 -23.30 48.96
CA TYR A 2 -34.76 -24.20 47.80
C TYR A 2 -35.49 -23.55 46.61
N ASP A 3 -34.67 -23.29 45.58
CA ASP A 3 -34.87 -23.42 44.14
C ASP A 3 -36.09 -22.80 43.46
N THR A 4 -35.83 -21.96 42.44
CA THR A 4 -36.10 -22.35 41.04
C THR A 4 -35.22 -21.51 40.10
N ILE A 5 -34.25 -22.17 39.48
CA ILE A 5 -33.50 -21.70 38.31
C ILE A 5 -34.37 -21.97 37.08
N LEU A 6 -34.66 -20.95 36.28
CA LEU A 6 -35.16 -21.14 34.91
C LEU A 6 -34.06 -20.75 33.92
N ALA A 7 -33.45 -21.79 33.35
CA ALA A 7 -32.67 -21.74 32.14
C ALA A 7 -33.59 -21.35 30.96
N GLY A 8 -33.17 -20.36 30.17
CA GLY A 8 -33.86 -19.92 28.96
C GLY A 8 -32.87 -19.92 27.79
N GLY A 9 -33.14 -20.81 26.82
CA GLY A 9 -32.27 -21.22 25.73
C GLY A 9 -31.69 -20.11 24.85
N SER A 10 -30.46 -20.39 24.40
CA SER A 10 -29.86 -19.86 23.17
C SER A 10 -30.81 -20.08 21.98
N LEU A 11 -31.33 -18.99 21.43
CA LEU A 11 -32.03 -18.99 20.14
C LEU A 11 -31.03 -18.55 19.08
N THR A 12 -30.69 -19.46 18.17
CA THR A 12 -29.95 -19.20 16.94
C THR A 12 -30.73 -18.20 16.08
N ASN A 13 -30.11 -17.06 15.81
CA ASN A 13 -30.67 -15.84 15.20
C ASN A 13 -31.02 -15.92 13.69
N GLU A 14 -31.30 -17.11 13.14
CA GLU A 14 -31.58 -17.27 11.70
C GLU A 14 -33.06 -17.00 11.31
N GLY A 15 -33.98 -16.93 12.29
CA GLY A 15 -35.42 -16.87 12.01
C GLY A 15 -36.00 -15.48 11.67
N ALA A 16 -35.33 -14.38 12.02
CA ALA A 16 -35.94 -13.05 11.94
C ALA A 16 -35.78 -12.34 10.58
N TYR A 17 -34.92 -12.85 9.69
CA TYR A 17 -34.56 -12.15 8.45
C TYR A 17 -35.42 -12.55 7.23
N PHE A 18 -36.14 -13.68 7.30
CA PHE A 18 -36.86 -14.25 6.15
C PHE A 18 -38.25 -13.66 5.87
N LEU A 19 -38.82 -12.87 6.79
CA LEU A 19 -40.23 -12.44 6.68
C LEU A 19 -40.47 -11.15 5.88
N ASN A 20 -39.43 -10.44 5.43
CA ASN A 20 -39.60 -9.10 4.84
C ASN A 20 -39.30 -8.98 3.32
N GLN A 21 -38.94 -10.07 2.63
CA GLN A 21 -38.62 -10.03 1.18
C GLN A 21 -39.81 -10.29 0.24
N LYS A 22 -41.01 -10.61 0.76
CA LYS A 22 -42.12 -11.10 -0.07
C LYS A 22 -42.94 -10.02 -0.81
N GLN A 23 -42.56 -8.75 -0.80
CA GLN A 23 -43.41 -7.65 -1.32
C GLN A 23 -42.84 -6.77 -2.44
N ARG A 24 -41.74 -7.15 -3.12
CA ARG A 24 -41.27 -6.40 -4.30
C ARG A 24 -41.07 -7.33 -5.49
N GLY A 25 -42.16 -7.51 -6.25
CA GLY A 25 -42.19 -8.30 -7.47
C GLY A 25 -41.39 -7.65 -8.60
N LEU A 26 -40.12 -8.01 -8.69
CA LEU A 26 -39.25 -8.02 -9.87
C LEU A 26 -38.22 -9.11 -9.58
N SER A 27 -38.23 -10.24 -10.30
CA SER A 27 -37.36 -11.39 -10.02
C SER A 27 -35.94 -11.16 -10.58
N PRO A 28 -34.92 -10.86 -9.76
CA PRO A 28 -33.51 -10.93 -10.14
C PRO A 28 -33.02 -12.40 -10.11
N HIS A 29 -33.91 -13.32 -9.73
CA HIS A 29 -33.59 -14.68 -9.37
C HIS A 29 -33.17 -15.54 -10.57
N THR A 30 -33.62 -15.19 -11.77
CA THR A 30 -33.48 -16.01 -12.98
C THR A 30 -32.14 -15.80 -13.69
N GLU A 31 -31.54 -14.61 -13.61
CA GLU A 31 -30.17 -14.37 -14.08
C GLU A 31 -29.13 -14.84 -13.05
N ARG A 32 -29.40 -14.62 -11.76
CA ARG A 32 -28.59 -15.14 -10.65
C ARG A 32 -28.48 -16.67 -10.69
N GLN A 33 -29.61 -17.36 -10.93
CA GLN A 33 -29.65 -18.82 -11.10
C GLN A 33 -28.94 -19.30 -12.38
N LYS A 34 -29.01 -18.55 -13.48
CA LYS A 34 -28.34 -18.92 -14.75
C LYS A 34 -26.81 -18.73 -14.70
N MET A 35 -26.29 -17.73 -13.98
CA MET A 35 -24.85 -17.58 -13.76
C MET A 35 -24.30 -18.52 -12.67
N GLN A 36 -25.07 -18.79 -11.60
CA GLN A 36 -24.67 -19.76 -10.57
C GLN A 36 -24.59 -21.20 -11.12
N GLN A 37 -25.31 -21.53 -12.20
CA GLN A 37 -25.29 -22.86 -12.81
C GLN A 37 -24.01 -23.21 -13.61
N GLN A 38 -23.00 -22.33 -13.69
CA GLN A 38 -21.75 -22.61 -14.42
C GLN A 38 -20.46 -22.38 -13.62
N GLN A 39 -20.52 -21.89 -12.38
CA GLN A 39 -19.32 -21.84 -11.55
C GLN A 39 -19.10 -23.22 -10.91
N ALA A 40 -18.00 -23.87 -11.28
CA ALA A 40 -17.58 -25.10 -10.63
C ALA A 40 -17.39 -24.81 -9.13
N VAL A 41 -18.00 -25.66 -8.30
CA VAL A 41 -17.84 -25.62 -6.86
C VAL A 41 -16.41 -26.07 -6.54
N ILE A 42 -15.58 -25.17 -6.00
CA ILE A 42 -14.15 -25.42 -5.77
C ILE A 42 -13.89 -25.51 -4.27
N PRO A 43 -13.53 -26.68 -3.72
CA PRO A 43 -13.21 -26.77 -2.30
C PRO A 43 -11.91 -26.00 -2.00
N ILE A 44 -11.96 -25.09 -1.01
CA ILE A 44 -10.80 -24.30 -0.57
C ILE A 44 -10.52 -24.59 0.89
N HIS A 45 -9.25 -24.83 1.23
CA HIS A 45 -8.79 -25.11 2.59
C HIS A 45 -7.79 -24.09 3.12
N THR A 46 -7.19 -23.27 2.24
CA THR A 46 -6.19 -22.28 2.65
C THR A 46 -6.32 -21.02 1.83
N ILE A 47 -6.31 -19.88 2.51
CA ILE A 47 -6.20 -18.56 1.92
C ILE A 47 -4.75 -18.10 2.05
N PHE A 48 -4.17 -17.57 0.97
CA PHE A 48 -2.86 -16.91 1.02
C PHE A 48 -3.00 -15.41 0.79
N THR A 49 -2.29 -14.60 1.57
CA THR A 49 -2.17 -13.15 1.37
C THR A 49 -0.74 -12.68 1.66
N HIS A 50 -0.40 -11.44 1.31
CA HIS A 50 0.92 -10.90 1.53
C HIS A 50 1.29 -10.78 3.02
N THR A 51 2.57 -10.93 3.36
CA THR A 51 3.10 -10.40 4.61
C THR A 51 2.97 -8.87 4.60
N GLY A 52 2.56 -8.27 5.71
CA GLY A 52 2.25 -6.83 5.71
C GLY A 52 1.03 -6.48 4.85
N PHE A 53 0.00 -7.34 4.87
CA PHE A 53 -1.24 -7.21 4.10
C PHE A 53 -1.93 -5.85 4.29
N HIS A 54 -2.76 -5.52 3.32
CA HIS A 54 -3.59 -4.32 3.30
C HIS A 54 -5.00 -4.59 3.85
N LEU A 55 -5.74 -3.52 4.10
CA LEU A 55 -7.10 -3.60 4.66
C LEU A 55 -8.07 -4.37 3.75
N ASP A 56 -7.94 -4.20 2.43
CA ASP A 56 -8.82 -4.84 1.44
C ASP A 56 -8.65 -6.36 1.38
N GLU A 57 -7.44 -6.87 1.64
CA GLU A 57 -7.16 -8.30 1.74
C GLU A 57 -7.80 -8.92 2.99
N VAL A 58 -7.77 -8.21 4.13
CA VAL A 58 -8.43 -8.66 5.37
C VAL A 58 -9.94 -8.74 5.19
N GLU A 59 -10.55 -7.69 4.65
CA GLU A 59 -11.99 -7.66 4.43
C GLU A 59 -12.43 -8.69 3.40
N ALA A 60 -11.69 -8.84 2.30
CA ALA A 60 -11.95 -9.86 1.29
C ALA A 60 -12.03 -11.26 1.90
N ALA A 61 -11.02 -11.64 2.70
CA ALA A 61 -11.00 -12.93 3.37
C ALA A 61 -12.12 -13.07 4.41
N ARG A 62 -12.40 -12.02 5.20
CA ARG A 62 -13.49 -12.00 6.18
C ARG A 62 -14.85 -12.24 5.52
N VAL A 63 -15.11 -11.58 4.39
CA VAL A 63 -16.34 -11.75 3.61
C VAL A 63 -16.41 -13.15 3.01
N LEU A 64 -15.31 -13.67 2.47
CA LEU A 64 -15.25 -15.06 1.98
C LEU A 64 -15.54 -16.09 3.08
N HIS A 65 -15.03 -15.91 4.29
CA HIS A 65 -15.34 -16.81 5.42
C HIS A 65 -16.84 -16.80 5.78
N ILE A 66 -17.54 -15.66 5.62
CA ILE A 66 -18.95 -15.52 6.01
C ILE A 66 -19.91 -15.89 4.87
N ARG A 67 -19.56 -15.60 3.62
CA ARG A 67 -20.45 -15.67 2.45
C ARG A 67 -19.92 -16.54 1.32
N GLY A 68 -18.68 -16.99 1.40
CA GLY A 68 -18.00 -17.67 0.28
C GLY A 68 -18.35 -19.14 0.13
N SER A 69 -18.91 -19.82 1.15
CA SER A 69 -19.05 -21.29 1.17
C SER A 69 -19.88 -21.88 0.04
N GLU A 70 -20.79 -21.11 -0.56
CA GLU A 70 -21.56 -21.56 -1.74
C GLU A 70 -20.66 -21.70 -2.98
N CYS A 71 -19.71 -20.77 -3.17
CA CYS A 71 -18.77 -20.80 -4.28
C CYS A 71 -17.52 -21.64 -3.96
N PHE A 72 -17.12 -21.63 -2.69
CA PHE A 72 -15.87 -22.21 -2.21
C PHE A 72 -16.09 -23.08 -0.95
N PRO A 73 -16.53 -24.34 -1.08
CA PRO A 73 -16.77 -25.17 0.10
C PRO A 73 -15.53 -25.34 0.97
N GLY A 74 -15.71 -25.20 2.29
CA GLY A 74 -14.63 -25.27 3.28
C GLY A 74 -13.94 -23.93 3.56
N ILE A 75 -14.24 -22.87 2.79
CA ILE A 75 -13.65 -21.55 2.99
C ILE A 75 -13.95 -20.96 4.38
N ASP A 76 -15.10 -21.28 4.98
CA ASP A 76 -15.50 -20.86 6.34
C ASP A 76 -14.53 -21.35 7.43
N LYS A 77 -13.76 -22.40 7.13
CA LYS A 77 -12.75 -23.00 8.02
C LYS A 77 -11.34 -22.88 7.48
N ALA A 78 -11.15 -22.20 6.34
CA ALA A 78 -9.86 -22.10 5.71
C ALA A 78 -8.88 -21.32 6.62
N GLY A 79 -7.67 -21.84 6.76
CA GLY A 79 -6.59 -21.12 7.43
C GLY A 79 -6.07 -19.99 6.55
N VAL A 80 -5.72 -18.86 7.15
CA VAL A 80 -5.03 -17.76 6.45
C VAL A 80 -3.52 -17.95 6.64
N ARG A 81 -2.77 -17.94 5.53
CA ARG A 81 -1.32 -18.02 5.48
C ARG A 81 -0.75 -16.76 4.84
N PHE A 82 0.44 -16.36 5.29
CA PHE A 82 1.11 -15.14 4.85
C PHE A 82 2.35 -15.48 4.02
N THR A 83 2.58 -14.73 2.95
CA THR A 83 3.71 -14.96 2.04
C THR A 83 4.34 -13.64 1.57
N GLU A 84 5.65 -13.62 1.39
CA GLU A 84 6.36 -12.48 0.77
C GLU A 84 6.14 -12.42 -0.75
N GLY A 85 5.55 -13.47 -1.32
CA GLY A 85 5.19 -13.58 -2.74
C GLY A 85 4.97 -15.04 -3.12
N MET A 86 4.17 -15.27 -4.15
CA MET A 86 4.02 -16.60 -4.76
C MET A 86 4.41 -16.55 -6.22
N LYS A 87 4.92 -17.67 -6.75
CA LYS A 87 5.15 -17.81 -8.18
C LYS A 87 3.82 -17.56 -8.93
N PRO A 88 3.82 -16.77 -10.01
CA PRO A 88 2.63 -16.58 -10.83
C PRO A 88 2.10 -17.93 -11.34
N ARG A 89 0.87 -18.27 -10.96
CA ARG A 89 0.15 -19.47 -11.40
C ARG A 89 -1.27 -19.07 -11.77
N SER A 90 -1.89 -19.85 -12.66
CA SER A 90 -3.28 -19.63 -13.05
C SER A 90 -4.24 -19.99 -11.92
N ASP A 91 -5.40 -19.35 -11.90
CA ASP A 91 -6.54 -19.70 -11.05
C ASP A 91 -6.87 -21.21 -11.03
N LEU A 92 -6.82 -21.90 -12.18
CA LEU A 92 -7.07 -23.34 -12.27
C LEU A 92 -6.09 -24.18 -11.43
N TRP A 93 -4.82 -23.76 -11.35
CA TRP A 93 -3.80 -24.44 -10.58
C TRP A 93 -4.06 -24.28 -9.07
N HIS A 94 -4.46 -23.07 -8.67
CA HIS A 94 -4.82 -22.77 -7.29
C HIS A 94 -6.08 -23.54 -6.85
N ASP A 95 -7.10 -23.60 -7.72
CA ASP A 95 -8.32 -24.38 -7.50
C ASP A 95 -8.03 -25.86 -7.30
N GLN A 96 -7.19 -26.45 -8.17
CA GLN A 96 -6.75 -27.85 -8.05
C GLN A 96 -5.95 -28.12 -6.77
N SER A 97 -5.24 -27.11 -6.28
CA SER A 97 -4.46 -27.17 -5.04
C SER A 97 -5.29 -26.80 -3.80
N GLN A 98 -6.59 -26.49 -3.96
CA GLN A 98 -7.50 -26.06 -2.89
C GLN A 98 -7.00 -24.83 -2.12
N ILE A 99 -6.30 -23.94 -2.82
CA ILE A 99 -5.70 -22.71 -2.30
C ILE A 99 -6.37 -21.51 -2.96
N LEU A 100 -6.60 -20.46 -2.19
CA LEU A 100 -7.13 -19.20 -2.70
C LEU A 100 -6.18 -18.03 -2.40
N PRO A 101 -5.41 -17.54 -3.40
CA PRO A 101 -4.63 -16.32 -3.22
C PRO A 101 -5.55 -15.09 -3.21
N ILE A 102 -5.29 -14.16 -2.29
CA ILE A 102 -6.01 -12.89 -2.10
C ILE A 102 -4.95 -11.79 -2.06
N GLY A 103 -5.00 -10.86 -3.03
CA GLY A 103 -4.10 -9.71 -3.12
C GLY A 103 -2.63 -10.04 -3.40
N CYS A 104 -2.26 -11.33 -3.44
CA CYS A 104 -0.84 -11.75 -3.44
C CYS A 104 -0.26 -12.34 -4.73
N VAL A 105 -1.09 -12.60 -5.75
CA VAL A 105 -0.67 -13.12 -7.05
C VAL A 105 -1.29 -12.31 -8.20
N PRO A 106 -0.52 -11.47 -8.92
CA PRO A 106 -1.02 -10.70 -10.05
C PRO A 106 -1.72 -11.58 -11.09
N GLY A 107 -2.86 -11.12 -11.61
CA GLY A 107 -3.63 -11.82 -12.63
C GLY A 107 -4.55 -12.94 -12.13
N THR A 108 -4.61 -13.20 -10.82
CA THR A 108 -5.62 -14.12 -10.24
C THR A 108 -6.94 -13.40 -9.94
N ARG A 109 -8.04 -14.15 -9.80
CA ARG A 109 -9.40 -13.59 -9.66
C ARG A 109 -9.60 -12.59 -8.51
N PHE A 110 -8.79 -12.69 -7.47
CA PHE A 110 -8.83 -11.80 -6.28
C PHE A 110 -7.52 -11.04 -6.12
N ASN A 111 -6.95 -10.55 -7.22
CA ASN A 111 -5.86 -9.60 -7.22
C ASN A 111 -6.27 -8.35 -8.00
N ASP A 112 -5.99 -7.19 -7.43
CA ASP A 112 -6.28 -5.89 -8.03
C ASP A 112 -5.26 -5.48 -9.10
N LYS A 113 -4.28 -6.34 -9.40
CA LYS A 113 -3.35 -6.22 -10.51
C LYS A 113 -3.61 -7.29 -11.55
N ASP A 114 -3.53 -6.89 -12.82
CA ASP A 114 -3.56 -7.82 -13.95
C ASP A 114 -2.30 -8.69 -14.02
N LYS A 115 -2.27 -9.60 -15.00
CA LYS A 115 -1.13 -10.52 -15.24
C LYS A 115 0.20 -9.81 -15.49
N ASP A 116 0.16 -8.55 -15.93
CA ASP A 116 1.33 -7.72 -16.22
C ASP A 116 1.71 -6.85 -14.99
N GLY A 117 1.03 -7.06 -13.85
CA GLY A 117 1.26 -6.36 -12.60
C GLY A 117 0.66 -4.94 -12.56
N LYS A 118 -0.16 -4.56 -13.55
CA LYS A 118 -0.78 -3.24 -13.61
C LYS A 118 -2.09 -3.23 -12.84
N ARG A 119 -2.30 -2.16 -12.06
CA ARG A 119 -3.53 -1.93 -11.28
C ARG A 119 -4.77 -1.90 -12.18
N ILE A 120 -5.82 -2.61 -11.74
CA ILE A 120 -7.15 -2.62 -12.33
C ILE A 120 -7.91 -1.40 -11.79
N GLY A 121 -8.25 -0.46 -12.67
CA GLY A 121 -8.88 0.80 -12.26
C GLY A 121 -10.26 0.57 -11.63
N GLY A 122 -10.49 1.20 -10.47
CA GLY A 122 -11.78 1.15 -9.78
C GLY A 122 -12.05 -0.16 -9.02
N GLU A 123 -11.05 -1.04 -8.92
CA GLU A 123 -11.16 -2.30 -8.20
C GLU A 123 -10.05 -2.40 -7.15
N CYS A 124 -10.37 -3.00 -6.01
CA CYS A 124 -9.42 -3.52 -5.02
C CYS A 124 -9.80 -4.97 -4.69
N THR A 125 -9.04 -5.65 -3.85
CA THR A 125 -9.28 -7.07 -3.56
C THR A 125 -10.67 -7.33 -2.99
N THR A 126 -11.16 -6.45 -2.10
CA THR A 126 -12.51 -6.52 -1.54
C THR A 126 -13.59 -6.38 -2.62
N THR A 127 -13.48 -5.40 -3.52
CA THR A 127 -14.52 -5.18 -4.54
C THR A 127 -14.60 -6.34 -5.53
N LEU A 128 -13.45 -6.94 -5.87
CA LEU A 128 -13.40 -8.16 -6.68
C LEU A 128 -14.14 -9.33 -6.03
N VAL A 129 -13.93 -9.55 -4.73
CA VAL A 129 -14.67 -10.58 -3.96
C VAL A 129 -16.17 -10.28 -3.94
N HIS A 130 -16.57 -9.04 -3.65
CA HIS A 130 -17.99 -8.66 -3.60
C HIS A 130 -18.69 -8.90 -4.94
N LYS A 131 -18.04 -8.51 -6.04
CA LYS A 131 -18.52 -8.71 -7.40
C LYS A 131 -18.63 -10.19 -7.75
N TYR A 132 -17.62 -10.99 -7.39
CA TYR A 132 -17.60 -12.43 -7.65
C TYR A 132 -18.72 -13.16 -6.91
N LEU A 133 -18.90 -12.85 -5.62
CA LEU A 133 -19.96 -13.42 -4.78
C LEU A 133 -21.34 -12.79 -5.02
N GLN A 134 -21.42 -11.77 -5.87
CA GLN A 134 -22.65 -11.03 -6.19
C GLN A 134 -23.35 -10.51 -4.93
N LEU A 135 -22.57 -9.92 -4.02
CA LEU A 135 -23.06 -9.32 -2.78
C LEU A 135 -23.72 -7.98 -3.09
N CYS A 136 -24.87 -7.74 -2.48
CA CYS A 136 -25.69 -6.55 -2.70
C CYS A 136 -26.22 -5.93 -1.40
N GLU A 137 -25.69 -6.38 -0.26
CA GLU A 137 -26.01 -5.85 1.05
C GLU A 137 -25.49 -4.40 1.19
N PRO A 138 -26.35 -3.41 1.54
CA PRO A 138 -25.95 -2.01 1.62
C PRO A 138 -24.77 -1.74 2.55
N GLU A 139 -24.71 -2.42 3.70
CA GLU A 139 -23.61 -2.28 4.66
C GLU A 139 -22.26 -2.73 4.09
N LEU A 140 -22.24 -3.79 3.29
CA LEU A 140 -21.03 -4.32 2.65
C LEU A 140 -20.60 -3.42 1.49
N ASP A 141 -21.55 -2.85 0.76
CA ASP A 141 -21.27 -1.86 -0.30
C ASP A 141 -20.62 -0.59 0.28
N VAL A 142 -21.13 -0.08 1.42
CA VAL A 142 -20.51 1.06 2.11
C VAL A 142 -19.08 0.73 2.54
N LEU A 143 -18.85 -0.44 3.10
CA LEU A 143 -17.53 -0.88 3.55
C LEU A 143 -16.55 -1.06 2.37
N ALA A 144 -16.98 -1.71 1.29
CA ALA A 144 -16.18 -1.89 0.09
C ALA A 144 -15.78 -0.57 -0.57
N LYS A 145 -16.69 0.42 -0.63
CA LYS A 145 -16.39 1.76 -1.16
C LYS A 145 -15.31 2.47 -0.38
N VAL A 146 -15.40 2.45 0.95
CA VAL A 146 -14.40 3.10 1.82
C VAL A 146 -13.06 2.38 1.72
N ILE A 147 -13.06 1.06 1.64
CA ILE A 147 -11.83 0.26 1.48
C ILE A 147 -11.18 0.50 0.12
N LEU A 148 -11.96 0.51 -0.97
CA LEU A 148 -11.47 0.87 -2.31
C LEU A 148 -10.83 2.26 -2.30
N ARG A 149 -11.48 3.25 -1.68
CA ARG A 149 -10.92 4.60 -1.54
C ARG A 149 -9.60 4.57 -0.76
N CYS A 150 -9.54 3.83 0.35
CA CYS A 150 -8.32 3.68 1.14
C CYS A 150 -7.16 3.00 0.39
N ASP A 151 -7.45 2.06 -0.51
CA ASP A 151 -6.41 1.36 -1.27
C ASP A 151 -5.98 2.13 -2.54
N SER A 152 -6.91 2.78 -3.23
CA SER A 152 -6.68 3.40 -4.54
C SER A 152 -6.33 4.90 -4.48
N GLU A 153 -6.73 5.62 -3.44
CA GLU A 153 -6.53 7.06 -3.33
C GLU A 153 -5.36 7.45 -2.41
N ALA A 154 -4.69 8.54 -2.76
CA ALA A 154 -3.71 9.15 -1.87
C ALA A 154 -4.42 9.96 -0.77
N GLY A 155 -3.84 9.97 0.44
CA GLY A 155 -4.28 10.87 1.50
C GLY A 155 -5.21 10.26 2.56
N VAL A 156 -5.25 8.94 2.64
CA VAL A 156 -5.78 8.18 3.79
C VAL A 156 -5.22 8.75 5.09
N LYS A 157 -6.08 8.97 6.08
CA LYS A 157 -5.66 9.57 7.35
C LYS A 157 -5.00 8.52 8.23
N SER A 158 -4.04 8.95 9.04
CA SER A 158 -3.33 8.07 9.97
C SER A 158 -4.22 7.45 11.05
N THR A 159 -5.42 8.01 11.26
CA THR A 159 -6.44 7.50 12.20
C THR A 159 -7.40 6.50 11.55
N GLU A 160 -7.26 6.21 10.26
CA GLU A 160 -8.10 5.24 9.57
C GLU A 160 -7.51 3.85 9.63
N LEU A 161 -8.37 2.83 9.68
CA LEU A 161 -7.97 1.44 9.88
C LEU A 161 -6.86 0.97 8.93
N ALA A 162 -6.90 1.38 7.66
CA ALA A 162 -5.88 1.00 6.68
C ALA A 162 -4.47 1.49 7.08
N GLU A 163 -4.33 2.71 7.61
CA GLU A 163 -3.05 3.21 8.10
C GLU A 163 -2.70 2.64 9.47
N LEU A 164 -3.69 2.33 10.31
CA LEU A 164 -3.46 1.66 11.59
C LEU A 164 -2.92 0.23 11.41
N ILE A 165 -3.37 -0.52 10.40
CA ILE A 165 -2.84 -1.84 10.04
C ILE A 165 -1.37 -1.74 9.62
N LYS A 166 -1.04 -0.81 8.70
CA LYS A 166 0.36 -0.56 8.30
C LYS A 166 1.24 -0.19 9.50
N MET A 167 0.70 0.64 10.39
CA MET A 167 1.37 1.03 11.62
C MET A 167 1.60 -0.16 12.54
N ALA A 168 0.65 -1.08 12.66
CA ALA A 168 0.79 -2.28 13.48
C ALA A 168 1.93 -3.19 13.01
N HIS A 169 2.03 -3.43 11.72
CA HIS A 169 3.19 -4.14 11.14
C HIS A 169 4.50 -3.38 11.39
N ALA A 170 4.51 -2.06 11.22
CA ALA A 170 5.69 -1.23 11.48
C ALA A 170 6.13 -1.22 12.96
N ARG A 171 5.26 -1.66 13.88
CA ARG A 171 5.54 -1.85 15.30
C ARG A 171 5.95 -3.28 15.67
N GLY A 172 6.08 -4.16 14.69
CA GLY A 172 6.56 -5.52 14.88
C GLY A 172 5.49 -6.48 15.40
N MET A 173 4.21 -6.14 15.31
CA MET A 173 3.16 -7.15 15.50
C MET A 173 3.28 -8.21 14.42
N SER A 174 3.10 -9.49 14.79
CA SER A 174 3.08 -10.58 13.82
C SER A 174 1.88 -10.45 12.89
N ASN A 175 1.94 -11.06 11.70
CA ASN A 175 0.83 -11.02 10.76
C ASN A 175 -0.46 -11.57 11.38
N GLU A 176 -0.37 -12.63 12.18
CA GLU A 176 -1.51 -13.23 12.89
C GLU A 176 -2.13 -12.27 13.91
N GLN A 177 -1.29 -11.53 14.66
CA GLN A 177 -1.76 -10.54 15.62
C GLN A 177 -2.48 -9.39 14.93
N VAL A 178 -1.90 -8.85 13.86
CA VAL A 178 -2.53 -7.76 13.07
C VAL A 178 -3.81 -8.26 12.42
N TRP A 179 -3.82 -9.49 11.90
CA TRP A 179 -4.96 -10.08 11.21
C TRP A 179 -6.15 -10.25 12.14
N LYS A 180 -5.91 -10.83 13.32
CA LYS A 180 -6.93 -10.98 14.37
C LYS A 180 -7.50 -9.61 14.77
N TRP A 181 -6.62 -8.66 15.10
CA TRP A 181 -6.99 -7.32 15.52
C TRP A 181 -7.83 -6.57 14.46
N ALA A 182 -7.40 -6.60 13.20
CA ALA A 182 -8.12 -5.97 12.09
C ALA A 182 -9.47 -6.64 11.82
N THR A 183 -9.53 -7.97 11.89
CA THR A 183 -10.77 -8.75 11.70
C THR A 183 -11.79 -8.45 12.81
N GLU A 184 -11.36 -8.34 14.07
CA GLU A 184 -12.24 -7.96 15.20
C GLU A 184 -12.84 -6.57 14.99
N ILE A 185 -12.04 -5.59 14.54
CA ILE A 185 -12.51 -4.24 14.22
C ILE A 185 -13.49 -4.27 13.04
N LEU A 186 -13.20 -4.99 11.95
CA LEU A 186 -14.08 -5.09 10.80
C LEU A 186 -15.41 -5.78 11.15
N ASN A 187 -15.38 -6.82 11.98
CA ASN A 187 -16.59 -7.44 12.51
C ASN A 187 -17.42 -6.45 13.34
N ALA A 188 -16.78 -5.62 14.18
CA ALA A 188 -17.47 -4.60 14.95
C ALA A 188 -18.11 -3.52 14.04
N ILE A 189 -17.37 -3.04 13.02
CA ILE A 189 -17.88 -2.07 12.04
C ILE A 189 -19.08 -2.67 11.28
N HIS A 190 -18.92 -3.86 10.70
CA HIS A 190 -19.96 -4.52 9.93
C HIS A 190 -21.23 -4.72 10.78
N THR A 191 -21.08 -5.25 12.01
CA THR A 191 -22.21 -5.46 12.91
C THR A 191 -22.90 -4.13 13.28
N GLN A 192 -22.13 -3.07 13.54
CA GLN A 192 -22.70 -1.75 13.81
C GLN A 192 -23.45 -1.18 12.60
N LEU A 193 -22.99 -1.41 11.37
CA LEU A 193 -23.67 -0.97 10.15
C LEU A 193 -24.96 -1.75 9.90
N SER A 194 -24.95 -3.07 10.11
CA SER A 194 -26.12 -3.93 9.91
C SER A 194 -27.20 -3.74 10.98
N VAL A 195 -26.80 -3.65 12.26
CA VAL A 195 -27.75 -3.66 13.39
C VAL A 195 -28.06 -2.25 13.90
N GLN A 196 -27.14 -1.29 13.71
CA GLN A 196 -27.27 0.08 14.19
C GLN A 196 -27.50 0.17 15.70
N PHE A 197 -26.67 -0.55 16.48
CA PHE A 197 -26.78 -0.51 17.94
C PHE A 197 -26.77 0.93 18.49
N ALA A 198 -27.64 1.15 19.46
CA ALA A 198 -27.69 2.37 20.25
C ALA A 198 -26.42 2.50 21.13
N LYS A 199 -26.23 3.69 21.70
CA LYS A 199 -25.18 3.94 22.69
C LYS A 199 -25.37 3.00 23.89
N VAL A 200 -24.30 2.34 24.31
CA VAL A 200 -24.33 1.41 25.46
C VAL A 200 -23.85 2.07 26.75
N PRO A 201 -24.31 1.64 27.94
CA PRO A 201 -23.75 2.07 29.21
C PRO A 201 -22.24 1.81 29.26
N GLY A 202 -21.46 2.81 29.70
CA GLY A 202 -20.00 2.72 29.74
C GLY A 202 -19.27 3.02 28.42
N GLU A 203 -19.99 3.29 27.32
CA GLU A 203 -19.37 3.77 26.07
C GLU A 203 -18.62 5.09 26.33
N LYS A 204 -17.29 5.05 26.14
CA LYS A 204 -16.43 6.23 26.22
C LYS A 204 -16.13 6.75 24.81
N PRO A 205 -16.31 8.07 24.54
CA PRO A 205 -15.81 8.64 23.29
C PRO A 205 -14.28 8.58 23.25
N LEU A 206 -13.71 8.62 22.04
CA LEU A 206 -12.26 8.60 21.83
C LEU A 206 -11.53 9.67 22.66
N GLN A 207 -12.08 10.89 22.74
CA GLN A 207 -11.53 11.97 23.57
C GLN A 207 -11.40 11.57 25.05
N GLN A 208 -12.40 10.90 25.61
CA GLN A 208 -12.37 10.52 27.02
C GLN A 208 -11.29 9.46 27.28
N ILE A 209 -11.08 8.51 26.36
CA ILE A 209 -9.98 7.53 26.46
C ILE A 209 -8.63 8.25 26.39
N PHE A 210 -8.47 9.19 25.46
CA PHE A 210 -7.26 10.00 25.35
C PHE A 210 -6.99 10.80 26.63
N ASP A 211 -8.00 11.48 27.19
CA ASP A 211 -7.88 12.24 28.43
C ASP A 211 -7.54 11.34 29.64
N ASP A 212 -8.13 10.14 29.70
CA ASP A 212 -7.82 9.15 30.73
C ASP A 212 -6.36 8.68 30.66
N LEU A 213 -5.79 8.54 29.45
CA LEU A 213 -4.37 8.24 29.26
C LEU A 213 -3.47 9.42 29.68
N LEU A 214 -3.87 10.66 29.36
CA LEU A 214 -3.14 11.86 29.79
C LEU A 214 -3.08 11.98 31.31
N LYS A 215 -4.19 11.72 32.02
CA LYS A 215 -4.23 11.71 33.49
C LYS A 215 -3.29 10.67 34.10
N LYS A 216 -3.02 9.58 33.39
CA LYS A 216 -2.05 8.55 33.77
C LYS A 216 -0.60 8.90 33.42
N GLY A 217 -0.32 10.10 32.90
CA GLY A 217 1.02 10.53 32.53
C GLY A 217 1.49 10.03 31.16
N ALA A 218 0.59 9.55 30.29
CA ALA A 218 0.94 9.21 28.93
C ALA A 218 1.33 10.46 28.12
N PHE A 219 2.13 10.25 27.06
CA PHE A 219 2.46 11.25 26.05
C PHE A 219 3.21 12.49 26.59
N PRO A 220 4.42 12.32 27.17
CA PRO A 220 5.14 13.40 27.86
C PRO A 220 5.72 14.50 26.95
N ASP A 221 6.02 14.24 25.67
CA ASP A 221 6.51 15.27 24.74
C ASP A 221 5.34 16.12 24.24
N ASP A 222 5.34 17.40 24.62
CA ASP A 222 4.30 18.37 24.28
C ASP A 222 4.05 18.54 22.78
N ARG A 223 5.08 18.39 21.93
CA ARG A 223 4.95 18.61 20.48
C ARG A 223 4.28 17.41 19.82
N ALA A 224 4.69 16.20 20.20
CA ALA A 224 4.05 14.97 19.76
C ALA A 224 2.64 14.85 20.32
N ARG A 225 2.43 15.22 21.61
CA ARG A 225 1.11 15.23 22.25
C ARG A 225 0.13 16.17 21.54
N ARG A 226 0.52 17.41 21.24
CA ARG A 226 -0.35 18.35 20.50
C ARG A 226 -0.75 17.82 19.12
N LYS A 227 0.17 17.14 18.43
CA LYS A 227 -0.18 16.52 17.15
C LYS A 227 -1.17 15.36 17.33
N LEU A 228 -0.98 14.52 18.34
CA LEU A 228 -1.92 13.45 18.65
C LEU A 228 -3.30 14.00 19.04
N GLU A 229 -3.37 15.02 19.87
CA GLU A 229 -4.61 15.71 20.25
C GLU A 229 -5.35 16.24 19.01
N GLN A 230 -4.62 16.85 18.07
CA GLN A 230 -5.17 17.28 16.79
C GLN A 230 -5.76 16.09 16.01
N LEU A 231 -5.04 14.97 15.93
CA LEU A 231 -5.52 13.77 15.22
C LEU A 231 -6.78 13.17 15.87
N VAL A 232 -6.85 13.14 17.20
CA VAL A 232 -8.04 12.69 17.94
C VAL A 232 -9.24 13.57 17.61
N LYS A 233 -9.08 14.90 17.68
CA LYS A 233 -10.14 15.86 17.35
C LYS A 233 -10.59 15.73 15.90
N GLU A 234 -9.63 15.66 14.97
CA GLU A 234 -9.87 15.48 13.54
C GLU A 234 -10.64 14.18 13.23
N SER A 235 -10.28 13.07 13.88
CA SER A 235 -10.99 11.79 13.76
C SER A 235 -12.43 11.88 14.25
N MET A 236 -12.70 12.63 15.33
CA MET A 236 -14.06 12.84 15.84
C MET A 236 -14.92 13.77 14.99
N GLN A 237 -14.30 14.63 14.18
CA GLN A 237 -15.01 15.52 13.25
C GLN A 237 -15.48 14.80 11.99
N ARG A 238 -14.81 13.71 11.59
CA ARG A 238 -15.14 12.91 10.41
C ARG A 238 -16.10 11.77 10.73
N GLN A 239 -17.30 12.10 11.19
CA GLN A 239 -18.26 11.11 11.71
C GLN A 239 -18.85 10.18 10.64
N GLU A 240 -18.78 10.57 9.37
CA GLU A 240 -19.26 9.80 8.21
C GLU A 240 -18.23 8.75 7.72
N GLU A 241 -16.98 8.86 8.15
CA GLU A 241 -15.90 7.96 7.74
C GLU A 241 -15.87 6.74 8.67
N ILE A 242 -16.40 5.61 8.20
CA ILE A 242 -16.64 4.41 9.02
C ILE A 242 -15.35 3.67 9.46
N THR A 243 -14.21 3.99 8.85
CA THR A 243 -12.90 3.44 9.22
C THR A 243 -12.10 4.35 10.15
N GLU A 244 -12.64 5.49 10.56
CA GLU A 244 -11.97 6.40 11.50
C GLU A 244 -11.89 5.83 12.93
N LEU A 245 -10.79 6.10 13.63
CA LEU A 245 -10.56 5.65 15.00
C LEU A 245 -11.70 6.01 15.95
N SER A 246 -12.33 7.19 15.78
CA SER A 246 -13.48 7.60 16.58
C SER A 246 -14.73 6.74 16.30
N PHE A 247 -14.96 6.37 15.04
CA PHE A 247 -16.04 5.48 14.64
C PHE A 247 -15.79 4.05 15.13
N ILE A 248 -14.56 3.55 14.93
CA ILE A 248 -14.08 2.26 15.42
C ILE A 248 -14.30 2.14 16.93
N THR A 249 -13.90 3.16 17.70
CA THR A 249 -14.08 3.18 19.16
C THR A 249 -15.53 2.93 19.56
N ARG A 250 -16.49 3.59 18.88
CA ARG A 250 -17.92 3.40 19.15
C ARG A 250 -18.38 2.00 18.78
N CYS A 251 -17.95 1.48 17.62
CA CYS A 251 -18.32 0.13 17.17
C CYS A 251 -17.87 -0.92 18.19
N LEU A 252 -16.61 -0.87 18.62
CA LEU A 252 -16.06 -1.82 19.59
C LEU A 252 -16.87 -1.85 20.90
N TYR A 253 -17.24 -0.68 21.44
CA TYR A 253 -18.11 -0.62 22.63
C TYR A 253 -19.49 -1.22 22.37
N ARG A 254 -20.14 -0.84 21.27
CA ARG A 254 -21.53 -1.20 21.00
C ARG A 254 -21.73 -2.66 20.62
N THR A 255 -20.70 -3.28 20.05
CA THR A 255 -20.71 -4.70 19.71
C THR A 255 -20.16 -5.58 20.84
N GLY A 256 -19.87 -4.99 22.01
CA GLY A 256 -19.46 -5.73 23.21
C GLY A 256 -18.08 -6.38 23.11
N ILE A 257 -17.19 -5.83 22.28
CA ILE A 257 -15.80 -6.33 22.19
C ILE A 257 -15.11 -6.07 23.53
N ALA A 258 -14.48 -7.12 24.08
CA ALA A 258 -13.64 -6.98 25.27
C ALA A 258 -12.42 -6.09 24.96
N ASP A 259 -11.84 -5.47 26.00
CA ASP A 259 -10.57 -4.75 25.88
C ASP A 259 -10.56 -3.59 24.85
N VAL A 260 -11.70 -2.90 24.70
CA VAL A 260 -11.80 -1.70 23.83
C VAL A 260 -10.71 -0.68 24.16
N VAL A 261 -10.42 -0.48 25.45
CA VAL A 261 -9.39 0.48 25.89
C VAL A 261 -8.01 0.08 25.37
N ASP A 262 -7.68 -1.21 25.33
CA ASP A 262 -6.37 -1.68 24.87
C ASP A 262 -6.20 -1.50 23.36
N HIS A 263 -7.26 -1.77 22.58
CA HIS A 263 -7.28 -1.51 21.14
C HIS A 263 -7.02 -0.04 20.82
N ILE A 264 -7.70 0.86 21.53
CA ILE A 264 -7.58 2.30 21.32
C ILE A 264 -6.25 2.83 21.88
N GLN A 265 -5.79 2.32 23.02
CA GLN A 265 -4.51 2.69 23.61
C GLN A 265 -3.36 2.32 22.68
N PHE A 266 -3.40 1.14 22.06
CA PHE A 266 -2.43 0.72 21.05
C PHE A 266 -2.35 1.73 19.88
N ALA A 267 -3.49 2.09 19.29
CA ALA A 267 -3.55 3.05 18.19
C ALA A 267 -2.99 4.42 18.58
N LEU A 268 -3.45 4.97 19.72
CA LEU A 268 -3.00 6.28 20.22
C LEU A 268 -1.50 6.29 20.54
N THR A 269 -0.99 5.24 21.18
CA THR A 269 0.44 5.11 21.53
C THR A 269 1.31 5.03 20.29
N SER A 270 0.86 4.31 19.27
CA SER A 270 1.59 4.16 18.02
C SER A 270 1.60 5.48 17.22
N LEU A 271 0.47 6.19 17.16
CA LEU A 271 0.38 7.54 16.57
C LEU A 271 1.26 8.57 17.28
N TYR A 272 1.30 8.52 18.62
CA TYR A 272 2.19 9.36 19.42
C TYR A 272 3.66 9.08 19.10
N ALA A 273 4.06 7.82 19.12
CA ALA A 273 5.45 7.46 18.86
C ALA A 273 5.87 7.73 17.41
N ASP A 274 4.93 7.68 16.46
CA ASP A 274 5.16 8.14 15.09
C ASP A 274 5.44 9.65 15.01
N SER A 275 4.74 10.43 15.85
CA SER A 275 4.97 11.86 16.01
C SER A 275 6.30 12.17 16.69
N LEU A 276 6.72 11.35 17.68
CA LEU A 276 8.06 11.44 18.28
C LEU A 276 9.17 11.24 17.25
N LYS A 277 9.11 10.13 16.50
CA LYS A 277 10.08 9.82 15.42
C LYS A 277 10.16 10.95 14.39
N PHE A 278 9.02 11.57 14.06
CA PHE A 278 9.03 12.74 13.17
C PHE A 278 9.82 13.92 13.77
N TRP A 279 9.63 14.23 15.06
CA TRP A 279 10.35 15.31 15.73
C TRP A 279 11.84 15.02 15.93
N GLU A 280 12.21 13.76 16.17
CA GLU A 280 13.61 13.32 16.17
C GLU A 280 14.26 13.62 14.82
N LEU A 281 13.61 13.24 13.72
CA LEU A 281 14.09 13.56 12.37
C LEU A 281 14.17 15.08 12.11
N VAL A 282 13.25 15.88 12.64
CA VAL A 282 13.32 17.35 12.51
C VAL A 282 14.58 17.89 13.20
N GLU A 283 14.92 17.38 14.38
CA GLU A 283 16.13 17.77 15.09
C GLU A 283 17.41 17.25 14.39
N GLU A 284 17.39 16.03 13.84
CA GLU A 284 18.48 15.52 12.99
C GLU A 284 18.70 16.41 11.77
N CYS A 285 17.62 16.76 11.06
CA CYS A 285 17.67 17.66 9.91
C CYS A 285 18.25 19.02 10.30
N LYS A 286 17.85 19.56 11.46
CA LYS A 286 18.34 20.83 11.99
C LYS A 286 19.85 20.80 12.29
N LYS A 287 20.36 19.67 12.80
CA LYS A 287 21.78 19.47 13.14
C LYS A 287 22.66 19.11 11.95
N ALA A 288 22.07 18.66 10.84
CA ALA A 288 22.82 18.24 9.66
C ALA A 288 23.67 19.39 9.07
N THR A 289 24.96 19.11 8.86
CA THR A 289 25.97 20.05 8.37
C THR A 289 26.01 20.15 6.84
N ASN A 290 25.53 19.13 6.13
CA ASN A 290 25.48 19.08 4.66
C ASN A 290 24.32 19.91 4.10
N ARG A 291 24.34 21.21 4.44
CA ARG A 291 23.31 22.18 4.07
C ARG A 291 23.95 23.34 3.34
N VAL A 292 23.40 23.66 2.17
CA VAL A 292 23.88 24.77 1.36
C VAL A 292 22.70 25.61 0.87
N GLN A 293 23.01 26.84 0.47
CA GLN A 293 22.03 27.76 -0.10
C GLN A 293 22.56 28.27 -1.43
N THR A 294 21.68 28.36 -2.41
CA THR A 294 21.99 28.90 -3.75
C THR A 294 20.82 29.72 -4.26
N LEU A 295 21.00 30.36 -5.41
CA LEU A 295 19.96 31.07 -6.13
C LEU A 295 19.30 30.12 -7.14
N ALA A 296 17.98 30.20 -7.24
CA ALA A 296 17.21 29.57 -8.28
C ALA A 296 16.53 30.64 -9.14
N PHE A 297 16.30 30.31 -10.41
CA PHE A 297 15.57 31.16 -11.34
C PHE A 297 14.35 30.41 -11.88
N ALA A 298 13.17 30.95 -11.65
CA ALA A 298 11.95 30.42 -12.25
C ALA A 298 10.94 31.53 -12.52
N LYS A 299 10.19 31.39 -13.62
CA LYS A 299 9.14 32.35 -14.04
C LYS A 299 9.63 33.81 -14.05
N GLY A 300 10.85 34.04 -14.55
CA GLY A 300 11.44 35.37 -14.64
C GLY A 300 11.92 35.97 -13.30
N ARG A 301 11.87 35.20 -12.20
CA ARG A 301 12.24 35.68 -10.87
C ARG A 301 13.36 34.84 -10.29
N MET A 302 14.23 35.51 -9.55
CA MET A 302 15.33 34.91 -8.81
C MET A 302 14.97 34.83 -7.33
N PHE A 303 15.20 33.69 -6.69
CA PHE A 303 14.96 33.50 -5.26
C PHE A 303 15.94 32.50 -4.66
N ARG A 304 16.13 32.57 -3.35
CA ARG A 304 17.06 31.70 -2.62
C ARG A 304 16.40 30.36 -2.34
N ILE A 305 17.13 29.28 -2.59
CA ILE A 305 16.72 27.92 -2.24
C ILE A 305 17.66 27.31 -1.21
N ARG A 306 17.13 26.35 -0.45
CA ARG A 306 17.87 25.60 0.57
C ARG A 306 18.01 24.15 0.13
N ILE A 307 19.24 23.64 0.12
CA ILE A 307 19.55 22.25 -0.22
C ILE A 307 20.04 21.57 1.05
N LEU A 308 19.49 20.40 1.35
CA LEU A 308 19.87 19.59 2.50
C LEU A 308 20.14 18.15 2.05
N LEU A 309 21.33 17.63 2.36
CA LEU A 309 21.65 16.22 2.20
C LEU A 309 21.57 15.50 3.55
N LEU A 310 20.87 14.37 3.58
CA LEU A 310 20.75 13.49 4.75
C LEU A 310 21.17 12.07 4.37
N ASN A 311 21.89 11.41 5.28
CA ASN A 311 22.19 9.99 5.18
C ASN A 311 21.20 9.25 6.08
N THR A 312 20.14 8.67 5.50
CA THR A 312 19.06 8.03 6.27
C THR A 312 18.23 7.11 5.40
N ASP A 313 17.77 6.00 5.99
CA ASP A 313 16.78 5.11 5.38
C ASP A 313 15.35 5.49 5.76
N ASN A 314 15.16 6.49 6.61
CA ASN A 314 13.84 6.86 7.10
C ASN A 314 13.06 7.64 6.03
N PRO A 315 11.95 7.10 5.49
CA PRO A 315 11.20 7.76 4.42
C PRO A 315 10.54 9.07 4.87
N ARG A 316 10.37 9.29 6.19
CA ARG A 316 9.81 10.54 6.74
C ARG A 316 10.78 11.70 6.75
N ALA A 317 12.07 11.46 6.49
CA ALA A 317 13.10 12.49 6.44
C ALA A 317 12.78 13.58 5.41
N ILE A 318 12.14 13.23 4.28
CA ILE A 318 11.72 14.19 3.24
C ILE A 318 10.69 15.19 3.77
N ARG A 319 9.75 14.72 4.61
CA ARG A 319 8.75 15.60 5.23
C ARG A 319 9.38 16.42 6.36
N ALA A 320 10.24 15.80 7.16
CA ALA A 320 10.92 16.46 8.28
C ALA A 320 11.87 17.58 7.81
N SER A 321 12.63 17.36 6.73
CA SER A 321 13.57 18.35 6.17
C SER A 321 12.87 19.64 5.71
N ARG A 322 11.61 19.54 5.28
CA ARG A 322 10.78 20.66 4.83
C ARG A 322 10.11 21.40 5.98
N HIS A 323 10.16 20.87 7.20
CA HIS A 323 9.59 21.51 8.37
C HIS A 323 10.36 22.81 8.68
N GLU A 324 9.64 23.85 9.09
CA GLU A 324 10.24 25.17 9.35
C GLU A 324 11.35 25.10 10.41
N LYS A 325 11.12 24.36 11.50
CA LYS A 325 12.12 24.12 12.56
C LYS A 325 13.35 23.32 12.10
N ALA A 326 13.25 22.53 11.03
CA ALA A 326 14.41 21.89 10.40
C ALA A 326 15.18 22.86 9.50
N GLY A 327 14.63 24.05 9.23
CA GLY A 327 15.15 25.05 8.32
C GLY A 327 14.58 24.95 6.91
N GLY A 328 13.48 24.22 6.68
CA GLY A 328 12.65 24.26 5.47
C GLY A 328 13.40 24.06 4.16
N ALA A 329 14.02 22.90 3.97
CA ALA A 329 14.73 22.56 2.75
C ALA A 329 13.82 22.64 1.51
N THR A 330 14.31 23.28 0.45
CA THR A 330 13.68 23.35 -0.87
C THR A 330 13.95 22.08 -1.66
N VAL A 331 15.20 21.61 -1.63
CA VAL A 331 15.64 20.36 -2.23
C VAL A 331 16.22 19.50 -1.12
N THR A 332 15.66 18.30 -0.96
CA THR A 332 16.21 17.29 -0.04
C THR A 332 16.91 16.22 -0.86
N ILE A 333 18.15 15.94 -0.53
CA ILE A 333 18.92 14.82 -1.05
C ILE A 333 18.95 13.76 0.05
N ILE A 334 18.49 12.55 -0.24
CA ILE A 334 18.58 11.42 0.68
C ILE A 334 19.59 10.44 0.11
N ARG A 335 20.58 10.04 0.92
CA ARG A 335 21.43 8.89 0.64
C ARG A 335 21.11 7.78 1.65
N LYS A 336 20.73 6.61 1.14
CA LYS A 336 20.40 5.42 1.93
C LYS A 336 21.67 4.71 2.38
N SER A 337 21.55 3.86 3.39
CA SER A 337 22.67 3.04 3.90
C SER A 337 23.26 2.12 2.83
N ARG A 338 22.41 1.60 1.93
CA ARG A 338 22.82 0.80 0.75
C ARG A 338 23.48 1.61 -0.36
N GLY A 339 23.70 2.90 -0.17
CA GLY A 339 24.37 3.78 -1.14
C GLY A 339 23.43 4.46 -2.15
N GLY A 340 22.21 3.93 -2.34
CA GLY A 340 21.21 4.53 -3.23
C GLY A 340 20.85 5.96 -2.83
N ALA A 341 20.53 6.81 -3.80
CA ALA A 341 20.30 8.23 -3.56
C ALA A 341 19.00 8.75 -4.20
N GLY A 342 18.45 9.83 -3.68
CA GLY A 342 17.27 10.47 -4.26
C GLY A 342 17.20 11.96 -4.00
N PHE A 343 16.59 12.69 -4.96
CA PHE A 343 16.34 14.11 -4.91
C PHE A 343 14.84 14.37 -4.80
N PHE A 344 14.45 15.23 -3.87
CA PHE A 344 13.05 15.52 -3.56
C PHE A 344 12.83 17.03 -3.48
N LEU A 345 12.09 17.56 -4.45
CA LEU A 345 11.75 18.98 -4.54
C LEU A 345 10.47 19.32 -3.76
N ASP A 346 10.45 20.49 -3.11
CA ASP A 346 9.23 21.07 -2.58
C ASP A 346 8.33 21.59 -3.71
N ASN A 347 7.32 20.80 -4.08
CA ASN A 347 6.39 21.07 -5.18
C ASN A 347 5.53 22.33 -5.02
N ARG A 348 5.61 23.02 -3.86
CA ARG A 348 4.98 24.34 -3.67
C ARG A 348 5.70 25.44 -4.43
N LEU A 349 6.95 25.20 -4.86
CA LEU A 349 7.75 26.16 -5.61
C LEU A 349 7.65 25.89 -7.12
N PRO A 350 7.74 26.92 -7.97
CA PRO A 350 7.67 26.78 -9.42
C PRO A 350 9.00 26.29 -10.01
N LEU A 351 9.57 25.22 -9.46
CA LEU A 351 10.82 24.60 -9.90
C LEU A 351 10.55 23.22 -10.48
N ASP A 352 11.44 22.73 -11.32
CA ASP A 352 11.49 21.35 -11.77
C ASP A 352 12.91 20.80 -11.65
N LEU A 353 13.05 19.48 -11.72
CA LEU A 353 14.33 18.78 -11.59
C LEU A 353 14.98 18.47 -12.95
N THR A 354 14.49 18.99 -14.07
CA THR A 354 14.91 18.54 -15.41
C THR A 354 16.42 18.73 -15.63
N GLU A 355 16.97 19.92 -15.35
CA GLU A 355 18.41 20.16 -15.47
C GLU A 355 19.22 19.33 -14.46
N LEU A 356 18.70 19.14 -13.25
CA LEU A 356 19.33 18.28 -12.24
C LEU A 356 19.44 16.84 -12.77
N VAL A 357 18.36 16.31 -13.33
CA VAL A 357 18.29 14.96 -13.90
C VAL A 357 19.28 14.81 -15.06
N ARG A 358 19.38 15.81 -15.94
CA ARG A 358 20.35 15.83 -17.04
C ARG A 358 21.78 15.77 -16.52
N MET A 359 22.10 16.56 -15.49
CA MET A 359 23.41 16.56 -14.85
C MET A 359 23.75 15.22 -14.20
N ILE A 360 22.83 14.63 -13.44
CA ILE A 360 23.03 13.32 -12.79
C ILE A 360 23.25 12.22 -13.84
N ARG A 361 22.38 12.12 -14.83
CA ARG A 361 22.53 11.12 -15.90
C ARG A 361 23.82 11.31 -16.69
N TRP A 362 24.25 12.55 -16.95
CA TRP A 362 25.54 12.81 -17.60
C TRP A 362 26.75 12.33 -16.80
N LEU A 363 26.67 12.36 -15.47
CA LEU A 363 27.73 11.84 -14.60
C LEU A 363 27.76 10.31 -14.60
N GLU A 364 26.61 9.66 -14.78
CA GLU A 364 26.48 8.19 -14.79
C GLU A 364 26.70 7.55 -16.16
N LEU A 365 26.62 8.33 -17.25
CA LEU A 365 26.83 7.78 -18.60
C LEU A 365 28.19 7.08 -18.69
N PRO A 366 28.27 5.91 -19.33
CA PRO A 366 29.54 5.22 -19.55
C PRO A 366 30.50 6.10 -20.36
N LYS A 367 31.72 6.28 -19.85
CA LYS A 367 32.72 7.20 -20.45
C LYS A 367 33.94 6.45 -20.97
N ASN A 368 34.51 6.99 -22.06
CA ASN A 368 35.79 6.53 -22.58
C ASN A 368 36.95 7.03 -21.70
N LYS A 369 38.19 6.67 -22.08
CA LYS A 369 39.42 7.09 -21.36
C LYS A 369 39.60 8.61 -21.29
N ASP A 370 38.99 9.36 -22.20
CA ASP A 370 39.03 10.83 -22.25
C ASP A 370 37.89 11.48 -21.45
N GLY A 371 37.07 10.70 -20.74
CA GLY A 371 35.94 11.19 -19.96
C GLY A 371 34.75 11.67 -20.82
N LYS A 372 34.69 11.26 -22.10
CA LYS A 372 33.56 11.53 -22.99
C LYS A 372 32.57 10.37 -22.99
N PRO A 373 31.26 10.62 -22.99
CA PRO A 373 30.29 9.53 -23.09
C PRO A 373 30.43 8.72 -24.36
N THR A 374 30.30 7.42 -24.19
CA THR A 374 30.37 6.42 -25.27
C THR A 374 29.02 6.29 -26.00
N VAL A 375 27.94 6.72 -25.36
CA VAL A 375 26.58 6.74 -25.92
C VAL A 375 26.29 8.14 -26.48
N ALA A 376 25.87 8.20 -27.75
CA ALA A 376 25.51 9.45 -28.41
C ALA A 376 24.08 9.88 -28.02
N LEU A 377 23.96 10.61 -26.92
CA LEU A 377 22.70 11.22 -26.46
C LEU A 377 22.80 12.74 -26.47
N LYS A 378 21.72 13.42 -26.86
CA LYS A 378 21.66 14.89 -26.76
C LYS A 378 21.37 15.27 -25.31
N TRP A 379 21.83 16.45 -24.89
CA TRP A 379 21.58 16.97 -23.54
C TRP A 379 20.09 16.98 -23.17
N ALA A 380 19.24 17.32 -24.14
CA ALA A 380 17.81 17.40 -23.95
C ALA A 380 17.19 16.05 -23.52
N ASP A 381 17.65 14.95 -24.15
CA ASP A 381 17.14 13.59 -23.98
C ASP A 381 17.40 13.05 -22.57
N LEU A 382 18.48 13.50 -21.93
CA LEU A 382 18.80 13.12 -20.55
C LEU A 382 17.72 13.58 -19.55
N GLY A 383 16.90 14.57 -19.89
CA GLY A 383 15.84 15.11 -19.03
C GLY A 383 14.49 14.39 -19.13
N GLN A 384 14.41 13.29 -19.88
CA GLN A 384 13.21 12.49 -20.05
C GLN A 384 12.67 11.94 -18.72
N GLU A 385 11.35 11.94 -18.55
CA GLU A 385 10.66 11.30 -17.42
C GLU A 385 10.74 9.76 -17.53
N GLY A 386 10.76 9.07 -16.39
CA GLY A 386 10.89 7.63 -16.33
C GLY A 386 12.34 7.15 -16.21
N VAL A 387 12.59 5.91 -16.59
CA VAL A 387 13.93 5.31 -16.69
C VAL A 387 14.53 5.67 -18.05
N LEU A 388 15.83 5.95 -18.10
CA LEU A 388 16.59 6.09 -19.34
C LEU A 388 17.42 4.83 -19.54
N GLU A 389 17.31 4.15 -20.68
CA GLU A 389 18.00 2.88 -20.94
C GLU A 389 19.53 2.96 -20.74
N ALA A 390 20.14 4.07 -21.15
CA ALA A 390 21.58 4.28 -20.98
C ALA A 390 22.02 4.52 -19.52
N VAL A 391 21.07 4.81 -18.61
CA VAL A 391 21.28 5.05 -17.18
C VAL A 391 20.10 4.45 -16.41
N PRO A 392 19.96 3.10 -16.41
CA PRO A 392 18.75 2.43 -15.96
C PRO A 392 18.55 2.54 -14.44
N GLN A 393 19.61 2.84 -13.70
CA GLN A 393 19.60 2.94 -12.25
C GLN A 393 18.89 4.20 -11.71
N TRP A 394 18.47 5.14 -12.57
CA TRP A 394 17.81 6.38 -12.17
C TRP A 394 16.42 6.56 -12.79
N TYR A 395 15.40 6.60 -11.92
CA TYR A 395 14.02 6.91 -12.28
C TYR A 395 13.70 8.38 -11.99
N TYR A 396 13.20 9.12 -12.98
CA TYR A 396 12.72 10.49 -12.81
C TYR A 396 11.20 10.53 -12.81
N PHE A 397 10.59 11.02 -11.73
CA PHE A 397 9.15 11.28 -11.64
C PHE A 397 8.91 12.79 -11.63
N ARG A 398 8.67 13.35 -12.82
CA ARG A 398 8.58 14.80 -13.03
C ARG A 398 7.42 15.39 -12.26
N ARG A 399 6.23 14.78 -12.35
CA ARG A 399 5.02 15.28 -11.66
C ARG A 399 5.18 15.32 -10.14
N ALA A 400 5.92 14.39 -9.56
CA ALA A 400 6.16 14.35 -8.13
C ALA A 400 7.35 15.21 -7.67
N GLY A 401 8.15 15.74 -8.59
CA GLY A 401 9.38 16.47 -8.27
C GLY A 401 10.42 15.56 -7.61
N GLN A 402 10.56 14.32 -8.10
CA GLN A 402 11.44 13.31 -7.48
C GLN A 402 12.33 12.65 -8.52
N MET A 403 13.59 12.41 -8.16
CA MET A 403 14.51 11.55 -8.91
C MET A 403 15.11 10.54 -7.94
N MET A 404 15.08 9.25 -8.28
CA MET A 404 15.44 8.19 -7.35
C MET A 404 16.35 7.15 -8.01
N ASN A 405 17.38 6.74 -7.28
CA ASN A 405 18.22 5.58 -7.54
C ASN A 405 17.87 4.49 -6.52
N GLY A 406 16.95 3.63 -6.94
CA GLY A 406 16.28 2.65 -6.09
C GLY A 406 15.17 3.24 -5.20
N SER A 407 14.13 2.46 -4.95
CA SER A 407 13.01 2.84 -4.09
C SER A 407 12.61 1.66 -3.19
N LEU A 408 11.59 1.83 -2.34
CA LEU A 408 11.04 0.71 -1.57
C LEU A 408 10.39 -0.35 -2.49
N THR A 409 9.84 0.08 -3.63
CA THR A 409 9.22 -0.80 -4.63
C THR A 409 10.22 -1.34 -5.66
N HIS A 410 11.42 -0.77 -5.71
CA HIS A 410 12.52 -1.21 -6.59
C HIS A 410 13.82 -1.26 -5.77
N PRO A 411 13.94 -2.21 -4.81
CA PRO A 411 15.05 -2.24 -3.86
C PRO A 411 16.36 -2.78 -4.45
N ASN A 412 16.30 -3.48 -5.59
CA ASN A 412 17.43 -4.19 -6.21
C ASN A 412 18.12 -3.36 -7.31
N VAL A 413 17.98 -2.04 -7.28
CA VAL A 413 18.66 -1.14 -8.22
C VAL A 413 20.10 -0.90 -7.74
N GLU A 414 21.06 -0.97 -8.65
CA GLU A 414 22.46 -0.71 -8.34
C GLU A 414 22.66 0.70 -7.75
N PRO A 415 23.34 0.85 -6.60
CA PRO A 415 23.63 2.14 -6.01
C PRO A 415 24.48 3.05 -6.91
N THR A 416 24.16 4.35 -6.93
CA THR A 416 24.95 5.35 -7.66
C THR A 416 26.39 5.42 -7.19
N GLY A 417 27.32 5.47 -8.15
CA GLY A 417 28.74 5.75 -7.90
C GLY A 417 29.02 7.23 -7.57
N ILE A 418 28.03 8.12 -7.71
CA ILE A 418 28.21 9.55 -7.46
C ILE A 418 28.43 9.81 -5.96
N SER A 419 29.48 10.58 -5.64
CA SER A 419 29.78 10.98 -4.26
C SER A 419 28.76 11.98 -3.72
N SER A 420 28.56 12.00 -2.40
CA SER A 420 27.59 12.92 -1.78
C SER A 420 27.92 14.40 -2.06
N GLN A 421 29.21 14.73 -2.15
CA GLN A 421 29.65 16.08 -2.54
C GLN A 421 29.25 16.40 -3.98
N ALA A 422 29.43 15.47 -4.92
CA ALA A 422 29.02 15.67 -6.30
C ALA A 422 27.48 15.81 -6.45
N LEU A 423 26.69 15.11 -5.63
CA LEU A 423 25.23 15.28 -5.58
C LEU A 423 24.85 16.71 -5.13
N ILE A 424 25.53 17.23 -4.09
CA ILE A 424 25.36 18.61 -3.63
C ILE A 424 25.76 19.60 -4.72
N ASP A 425 26.92 19.39 -5.35
CA ASP A 425 27.42 20.26 -6.42
C ASP A 425 26.45 20.33 -7.60
N VAL A 426 25.86 19.20 -8.01
CA VAL A 426 24.81 19.20 -9.03
C VAL A 426 23.61 20.03 -8.59
N ALA A 427 23.11 19.83 -7.37
CA ALA A 427 21.97 20.58 -6.86
C ALA A 427 22.26 22.09 -6.74
N LEU A 428 23.51 22.49 -6.48
CA LEU A 428 23.93 23.89 -6.43
C LEU A 428 23.80 24.60 -7.78
N HIS A 429 24.01 23.89 -8.89
CA HIS A 429 24.03 24.47 -10.24
C HIS A 429 22.70 24.31 -10.99
N ALA A 430 21.93 23.26 -10.71
CA ALA A 430 20.81 22.83 -11.54
C ALA A 430 19.66 23.85 -11.68
N PHE A 431 19.50 24.79 -10.75
CA PHE A 431 18.33 25.67 -10.68
C PHE A 431 18.56 27.09 -11.20
N HIS A 432 19.75 27.39 -11.75
CA HIS A 432 20.06 28.72 -12.28
C HIS A 432 20.78 28.64 -13.63
N PRO A 433 20.25 29.25 -14.71
CA PRO A 433 20.81 29.09 -16.07
C PRO A 433 22.30 29.40 -16.20
N LYS A 434 22.80 30.43 -15.51
CA LYS A 434 24.24 30.75 -15.53
C LYS A 434 25.08 29.67 -14.85
N GLU A 435 24.57 29.07 -13.78
CA GLU A 435 25.28 28.02 -13.06
C GLU A 435 25.26 26.72 -13.86
N VAL A 436 24.13 26.39 -14.50
CA VAL A 436 24.05 25.28 -15.47
C VAL A 436 25.10 25.46 -16.57
N ALA A 437 25.20 26.65 -17.16
CA ALA A 437 26.19 26.93 -18.21
C ALA A 437 27.63 26.80 -17.70
N THR A 438 27.92 27.27 -16.49
CA THR A 438 29.24 27.10 -15.86
C THR A 438 29.56 25.63 -15.63
N TRP A 439 28.61 24.86 -15.10
CA TRP A 439 28.77 23.42 -14.86
C TRP A 439 29.03 22.65 -16.16
N LYS A 440 28.30 22.98 -17.24
CA LYS A 440 28.50 22.42 -18.59
C LYS A 440 29.90 22.74 -19.14
N ARG A 441 30.32 24.01 -19.02
CA ARG A 441 31.64 24.48 -19.50
C ARG A 441 32.80 23.71 -18.88
N VAL A 442 32.77 23.54 -17.56
CA VAL A 442 33.81 22.79 -16.81
C VAL A 442 33.92 21.33 -17.27
N ARG A 443 32.84 20.78 -17.85
CA ARG A 443 32.77 19.39 -18.33
C ARG A 443 32.82 19.26 -19.85
N ASN A 444 33.20 20.33 -20.56
CA ASN A 444 33.27 20.37 -22.03
C ASN A 444 31.97 19.92 -22.72
N ILE A 445 30.82 20.21 -22.11
CA ILE A 445 29.51 19.94 -22.71
C ILE A 445 29.18 21.13 -23.61
N PRO A 446 28.87 20.91 -24.90
CA PRO A 446 28.49 21.99 -25.81
C PRO A 446 27.33 22.82 -25.23
N ALA A 447 27.38 24.13 -25.42
CA ALA A 447 26.22 24.96 -25.17
C ALA A 447 25.10 24.52 -26.11
N ASP A 448 23.87 24.41 -25.59
CA ASP A 448 22.72 24.18 -26.44
C ASP A 448 22.68 25.31 -27.47
N ALA A 449 22.46 24.99 -28.75
CA ALA A 449 22.22 26.01 -29.76
C ALA A 449 21.06 26.86 -29.24
N SER A 450 21.35 28.15 -28.98
CA SER A 450 20.34 29.08 -28.50
C SER A 450 19.14 28.95 -29.43
N PRO A 451 17.90 28.75 -28.95
CA PRO A 451 16.75 28.73 -29.83
C PRO A 451 16.81 30.05 -30.60
N ALA A 452 17.00 29.95 -31.92
CA ALA A 452 16.89 31.09 -32.78
C ALA A 452 15.55 31.74 -32.42
N LYS A 453 15.54 33.06 -32.24
CA LYS A 453 14.30 33.81 -32.06
C LYS A 453 13.46 33.58 -33.31
N GLU A 454 12.64 32.53 -33.31
CA GLU A 454 11.57 32.38 -34.27
C GLU A 454 10.60 33.51 -33.98
N HIS A 455 10.62 34.47 -34.89
CA HIS A 455 9.67 35.54 -34.97
C HIS A 455 8.26 34.94 -34.86
N THR A 456 7.48 35.49 -33.93
CA THR A 456 6.04 35.29 -33.81
C THR A 456 5.35 35.75 -35.09
N ALA A 457 5.26 34.86 -36.08
CA ALA A 457 4.23 34.90 -37.09
C ALA A 457 3.06 34.05 -36.57
N LYS A 458 1.97 34.73 -36.20
CA LYS A 458 0.69 34.09 -35.90
C LYS A 458 0.25 33.27 -37.11
N ALA A 459 0.13 31.97 -36.94
CA ALA A 459 -0.68 31.13 -37.80
C ALA A 459 -1.64 30.34 -36.89
N GLU A 460 -2.92 30.69 -36.96
CA GLU A 460 -4.00 29.85 -36.48
C GLU A 460 -3.93 28.52 -37.23
N THR A 461 -3.92 27.40 -36.52
CA THR A 461 -4.12 26.10 -37.17
C THR A 461 -5.06 25.26 -36.32
N VAL A 462 -6.19 24.96 -36.95
CA VAL A 462 -7.30 24.13 -36.51
C VAL A 462 -6.78 22.71 -36.24
N ILE A 463 -7.08 22.17 -35.06
CA ILE A 463 -6.78 20.78 -34.69
C ILE A 463 -7.94 19.90 -35.16
N THR A 464 -7.71 19.06 -36.16
CA THR A 464 -8.48 17.83 -36.40
C THR A 464 -7.74 16.62 -35.82
N PRO A 465 -8.42 15.70 -35.12
CA PRO A 465 -7.79 14.53 -34.53
C PRO A 465 -7.50 13.47 -35.60
N THR A 466 -6.31 12.88 -35.57
CA THR A 466 -5.89 11.73 -36.41
C THR A 466 -5.47 10.58 -35.47
N PRO A 467 -5.76 9.31 -35.82
CA PRO A 467 -6.01 8.23 -34.86
C PRO A 467 -4.73 7.56 -34.34
N ALA A 468 -4.93 6.74 -33.29
CA ALA A 468 -3.92 5.97 -32.58
C ALA A 468 -3.12 5.02 -33.51
N PRO A 469 -1.80 4.86 -33.30
CA PRO A 469 -0.99 3.93 -34.07
C PRO A 469 -1.22 2.47 -33.61
N GLU A 470 -1.23 1.59 -34.60
CA GLU A 470 -1.32 0.13 -34.49
C GLU A 470 -0.19 -0.48 -33.66
N GLN A 471 -0.56 -1.55 -32.95
CA GLN A 471 0.31 -2.43 -32.18
C GLN A 471 1.19 -3.27 -33.11
N THR A 472 2.49 -3.32 -32.83
CA THR A 472 3.38 -4.37 -33.34
C THR A 472 3.80 -5.27 -32.19
N ASP A 473 3.45 -6.55 -32.31
CA ASP A 473 3.83 -7.62 -31.39
C ASP A 473 5.35 -7.84 -31.41
N VAL A 474 5.97 -7.77 -30.24
CA VAL A 474 7.36 -8.21 -30.01
C VAL A 474 7.33 -9.45 -29.13
N VAL A 475 7.74 -10.57 -29.70
CA VAL A 475 7.95 -11.84 -28.99
C VAL A 475 9.21 -11.71 -28.12
N VAL A 476 9.06 -11.79 -26.81
CA VAL A 476 10.17 -11.89 -25.85
C VAL A 476 10.19 -13.30 -25.27
N THR A 477 11.28 -14.03 -25.50
CA THR A 477 11.61 -15.29 -24.84
C THR A 477 12.32 -15.00 -23.52
N GLU A 478 11.74 -15.40 -22.39
CA GLU A 478 12.36 -15.29 -21.07
C GLU A 478 13.14 -16.56 -20.71
N ALA A 479 14.35 -16.36 -20.19
CA ALA A 479 15.04 -17.30 -19.33
C ALA A 479 15.02 -16.71 -17.92
N VAL A 480 14.44 -17.43 -16.95
CA VAL A 480 14.34 -17.02 -15.55
C VAL A 480 15.22 -17.94 -14.72
N GLU A 481 16.20 -17.35 -14.03
CA GLU A 481 17.01 -18.02 -13.01
C GLU A 481 16.23 -18.17 -11.69
N GLU A 482 16.32 -19.35 -11.09
CA GLU A 482 15.60 -19.77 -9.89
C GLU A 482 16.33 -19.39 -8.60
N THR A 483 15.67 -18.64 -7.72
CA THR A 483 15.96 -18.66 -6.27
C THR A 483 14.69 -18.47 -5.43
N SER A 484 14.00 -19.57 -5.06
CA SER A 484 13.05 -19.62 -3.92
C SER A 484 12.69 -21.07 -3.54
N SER A 485 13.51 -21.76 -2.72
CA SER A 485 13.36 -23.22 -2.55
C SER A 485 12.52 -23.72 -1.36
N SER A 486 12.18 -22.89 -0.35
CA SER A 486 11.49 -23.41 0.85
C SER A 486 9.96 -23.43 0.75
N LEU A 487 9.34 -22.33 0.30
CA LEU A 487 7.87 -22.22 0.18
C LEU A 487 7.31 -23.02 -0.99
N ASP A 488 8.03 -23.11 -2.10
CA ASP A 488 7.62 -23.94 -3.24
C ASP A 488 7.56 -25.42 -2.87
N THR A 489 8.46 -25.89 -1.99
CA THR A 489 8.45 -27.26 -1.49
C THR A 489 7.21 -27.54 -0.62
N GLU A 490 6.79 -26.57 0.20
CA GLU A 490 5.59 -26.67 1.03
C GLU A 490 4.30 -26.59 0.20
N LEU A 491 4.25 -25.70 -0.80
CA LEU A 491 3.16 -25.61 -1.78
C LEU A 491 3.02 -26.88 -2.62
N GLU A 492 4.14 -27.45 -3.08
CA GLU A 492 4.14 -28.73 -3.78
C GLU A 492 3.78 -29.90 -2.86
N ALA A 493 4.09 -29.84 -1.57
CA ALA A 493 3.67 -30.84 -0.60
C ALA A 493 2.16 -30.77 -0.34
N LEU A 494 1.59 -29.56 -0.22
CA LEU A 494 0.15 -29.34 -0.09
C LEU A 494 -0.61 -29.81 -1.34
N ALA A 495 -0.12 -29.46 -2.55
CA ALA A 495 -0.71 -29.90 -3.81
C ALA A 495 -0.66 -31.43 -3.98
N ARG A 496 0.45 -32.08 -3.56
CA ARG A 496 0.58 -33.54 -3.56
C ARG A 496 -0.34 -34.23 -2.54
N GLY A 497 -0.55 -33.63 -1.37
CA GLY A 497 -1.46 -34.13 -0.34
C GLY A 497 -2.92 -34.13 -0.78
N ALA A 498 -3.37 -33.08 -1.48
CA ALA A 498 -4.73 -32.96 -2.00
C ALA A 498 -5.02 -33.94 -3.17
N ALA A 499 -4.02 -34.21 -4.02
CA ALA A 499 -4.15 -35.17 -5.13
C ALA A 499 -4.24 -36.64 -4.67
N GLY A 500 -3.78 -36.96 -3.44
CA GLY A 500 -3.74 -38.32 -2.90
C GLY A 500 -5.07 -38.86 -2.34
N GLN A 501 -6.12 -38.05 -2.26
CA GLN A 501 -7.43 -38.45 -1.71
C GLN A 501 -8.52 -38.56 -2.80
N ARG A 502 -8.30 -39.39 -3.83
CA ARG A 502 -9.40 -39.92 -4.65
C ARG A 502 -9.17 -41.39 -5.00
N ALA A 503 -10.15 -42.21 -4.59
CA ALA A 503 -10.46 -43.59 -4.99
C ALA A 503 -9.49 -44.71 -4.55
N GLY A 504 -9.83 -45.33 -3.42
CA GLY A 504 -9.37 -46.66 -3.03
C GLY A 504 -10.38 -47.32 -2.08
N THR A 505 -11.52 -47.79 -2.62
CA THR A 505 -12.42 -48.68 -1.90
C THR A 505 -11.75 -50.04 -1.72
N THR A 506 -11.22 -50.31 -0.53
CA THR A 506 -10.95 -51.67 -0.06
C THR A 506 -11.56 -51.85 1.31
N THR A 507 -12.71 -52.51 1.35
CA THR A 507 -13.28 -53.11 2.57
C THR A 507 -12.49 -54.37 2.98
N PRO A 508 -12.54 -54.75 4.27
CA PRO A 508 -11.41 -55.30 5.00
C PRO A 508 -11.34 -56.84 4.98
N LYS A 509 -10.13 -57.38 5.18
CA LYS A 509 -9.94 -58.78 5.60
C LYS A 509 -10.25 -58.94 7.09
N PRO A 510 -10.87 -60.04 7.54
CA PRO A 510 -11.09 -60.29 8.95
C PRO A 510 -9.75 -60.58 9.64
N VAL A 511 -9.57 -60.00 10.82
CA VAL A 511 -8.45 -60.30 11.72
C VAL A 511 -8.85 -61.55 12.52
N GLU A 512 -8.07 -62.62 12.38
CA GLU A 512 -8.09 -63.75 13.31
C GLU A 512 -7.52 -63.31 14.65
N LEU A 513 -8.32 -63.49 15.70
CA LEU A 513 -7.89 -63.42 17.09
C LEU A 513 -7.03 -64.67 17.38
N VAL A 514 -5.74 -64.47 17.58
CA VAL A 514 -4.90 -65.43 18.30
C VAL A 514 -4.72 -64.88 19.71
N ALA A 515 -5.32 -65.60 20.66
CA ALA A 515 -5.01 -65.48 22.06
C ALA A 515 -3.65 -66.13 22.32
N GLU A 516 -2.78 -65.48 23.10
CA GLU A 516 -1.81 -66.19 23.91
C GLU A 516 -1.47 -65.36 25.16
N GLU A 517 -1.79 -65.95 26.30
CA GLU A 517 -1.28 -65.61 27.62
C GLU A 517 0.19 -66.03 27.73
N ALA A 518 1.04 -65.15 28.27
CA ALA A 518 2.11 -65.42 29.24
C ALA A 518 2.81 -64.11 29.64
#